data_AF-A0A3M2BD20-F1
#
_entry.id   AF-A0A3M2BD20-F1
#
_cell.length_a   1.000
_cell.length_b   1.000
_cell.length_c   1.000
_cell.angle_alpha   90.00
_cell.angle_beta   90.00
_cell.angle_gamma   90.00
#
_symmetry.space_group_name_H-M   'P 1'
#
loop_
_entity.id
_entity.type
_entity.pdbx_description
1 polymer ?
#
loop_
_entity_poly.entity_id
_entity_poly.type
_entity_poly.pdbx_seq_one_letter_code
_entity_poly.pdbx_strand_id
1 'polypeptide(L)'
;LAAVRHAEGLTAEGRAMTLRVAVDYSARWAIARAAAKVAVAAAQEGLPEALPSSSAVQARFRRALADVLHDPDPVRDADLIVRTGGERRLSDFLLWEAAYAELVFSPLAWPDFTGEAFEDALREYHRRERRFGRVAGEQAPAARAG
;
A
#
# COMPACT_ATOMS: atom_id res chain seq x y z
N LEU A 1 15.07 18.45 -5.82
CA LEU A 1 15.30 17.75 -4.51
C LEU A 1 15.40 18.69 -3.30
N ALA A 2 15.95 19.90 -3.40
CA ALA A 2 16.07 20.80 -2.24
C ALA A 2 14.73 21.13 -1.55
N ALA A 3 13.69 21.47 -2.34
CA ALA A 3 12.36 21.73 -1.82
C ALA A 3 11.71 20.51 -1.13
N VAL A 4 11.91 19.31 -1.69
CA VAL A 4 11.41 18.04 -1.11
C VAL A 4 12.05 17.80 0.26
N ARG A 5 13.38 17.83 0.34
CA ARG A 5 14.10 17.65 1.61
C ARG A 5 13.75 18.72 2.65
N HIS A 6 13.50 19.95 2.21
CA HIS A 6 13.06 21.00 3.11
C HIS A 6 11.68 20.71 3.70
N ALA A 7 10.71 20.30 2.87
CA ALA A 7 9.38 19.91 3.35
C ALA A 7 9.44 18.70 4.29
N GLU A 8 10.20 17.65 3.94
CA GLU A 8 10.43 16.48 4.79
C GLU A 8 11.04 16.86 6.15
N GLY A 9 12.04 17.75 6.15
CA GLY A 9 12.66 18.23 7.38
C GLY A 9 11.71 19.02 8.28
N LEU A 10 10.83 19.85 7.68
CA LEU A 10 9.82 20.60 8.42
C LEU A 10 8.73 19.73 9.04
N THR A 11 8.44 18.56 8.45
CA THR A 11 7.33 17.68 8.87
C THR A 11 7.78 16.39 9.56
N ALA A 12 9.09 16.16 9.74
CA ALA A 12 9.66 14.91 10.23
C ALA A 12 9.11 14.42 11.58
N GLU A 13 8.72 15.34 12.48
CA GLU A 13 8.16 15.00 13.80
C GLU A 13 6.63 14.92 13.82
N GLY A 14 5.97 15.21 12.69
CA GLY A 14 4.53 15.18 12.54
C GLY A 14 3.97 13.75 12.67
N ARG A 15 2.94 13.57 13.51
CA ARG A 15 2.33 12.24 13.75
C ARG A 15 0.86 12.15 13.38
N ALA A 16 0.24 13.27 12.97
CA ALA A 16 -1.18 13.31 12.65
C ALA A 16 -1.48 12.62 11.30
N MET A 17 -0.59 12.79 10.32
CA MET A 17 -0.75 12.25 8.98
C MET A 17 0.61 12.10 8.31
N THR A 18 0.80 11.00 7.58
CA THR A 18 1.90 10.82 6.64
C THR A 18 1.36 11.05 5.23
N LEU A 19 1.87 12.07 4.53
CA LEU A 19 1.55 12.34 3.13
C LEU A 19 2.71 11.88 2.24
N ARG A 20 2.42 11.01 1.27
CA ARG A 20 3.41 10.56 0.27
C ARG A 20 3.06 11.13 -1.09
N VAL A 21 3.98 11.90 -1.66
CA VAL A 21 3.83 12.46 -3.01
C VAL A 21 4.68 11.64 -3.97
N ALA A 22 4.03 10.91 -4.87
CA ALA A 22 4.69 10.07 -5.86
C ALA A 22 5.10 10.92 -7.08
N VAL A 23 6.39 11.23 -7.19
CA VAL A 23 6.98 11.97 -8.33
C VAL A 23 7.97 11.06 -9.03
N ASP A 24 7.86 10.94 -10.36
CA ASP A 24 8.68 9.99 -11.16
C ASP A 24 8.63 8.56 -10.60
N TYR A 25 7.44 8.17 -10.14
CA TYR A 25 7.21 6.90 -9.45
C TYR A 25 6.87 5.78 -10.45
N SER A 26 7.43 4.60 -10.19
CA SER A 26 7.06 3.33 -10.83
C SER A 26 7.06 2.20 -9.81
N ALA A 27 5.91 1.52 -9.65
CA ALA A 27 5.82 0.37 -8.74
C ALA A 27 6.70 -0.79 -9.22
N ARG A 28 6.73 -1.07 -10.52
CA ARG A 28 7.62 -2.10 -11.10
C ARG A 28 9.09 -1.81 -10.81
N TRP A 29 9.53 -0.57 -11.00
CA TRP A 29 10.90 -0.18 -10.68
C TRP A 29 11.19 -0.38 -9.19
N ALA A 30 10.28 0.06 -8.32
CA ALA A 30 10.44 -0.05 -6.88
C ALA A 30 10.55 -1.51 -6.42
N ILE A 31 9.66 -2.39 -6.92
CA ILE A 31 9.67 -3.83 -6.66
C ILE A 31 10.99 -4.47 -7.12
N ALA A 32 11.45 -4.16 -8.33
CA ALA A 32 12.71 -4.70 -8.85
C ALA A 32 13.91 -4.27 -7.99
N ARG A 33 13.96 -3.01 -7.57
CA ARG A 33 15.02 -2.49 -6.68
C ARG A 33 14.95 -3.10 -5.28
N ALA A 34 13.76 -3.29 -4.72
CA ALA A 34 13.58 -3.94 -3.43
C ALA A 34 14.06 -5.39 -3.47
N ALA A 35 13.68 -6.14 -4.52
CA ALA A 35 14.13 -7.51 -4.73
C ALA A 35 15.67 -7.59 -4.86
N ALA A 36 16.28 -6.67 -5.61
CA ALA A 36 17.73 -6.60 -5.73
C ALA A 36 18.42 -6.33 -4.38
N LYS A 37 17.89 -5.40 -3.56
CA LYS A 37 18.40 -5.14 -2.20
C LYS A 37 18.32 -6.38 -1.31
N VAL A 38 17.19 -7.08 -1.33
CA VAL A 38 17.01 -8.33 -0.56
C VAL A 38 18.04 -9.39 -0.99
N ALA A 39 18.26 -9.56 -2.29
CA ALA A 39 19.20 -10.53 -2.83
C ALA A 39 20.66 -10.22 -2.45
N VAL A 40 21.08 -8.95 -2.54
CA VAL A 40 22.42 -8.52 -2.12
C VAL A 40 22.65 -8.80 -0.63
N ALA A 41 21.68 -8.42 0.21
CA ALA A 41 21.82 -8.63 1.64
C ALA A 41 21.80 -10.12 2.01
N ALA A 42 21.00 -10.96 1.33
CA ALA A 42 21.03 -12.41 1.51
C ALA A 42 22.38 -13.03 1.10
N ALA A 43 23.02 -12.53 0.03
CA ALA A 43 24.35 -12.99 -0.38
C ALA A 43 25.44 -12.63 0.65
N GLN A 44 25.29 -11.50 1.35
CA GLN A 44 26.20 -11.06 2.42
C GLN A 44 25.99 -11.82 3.73
N GLU A 45 24.74 -12.12 4.07
CA GLU A 45 24.36 -12.87 5.28
C GLU A 45 24.59 -14.39 5.14
N GLY A 46 24.72 -14.87 3.90
CA GLY A 46 24.71 -16.29 3.57
C GLY A 46 23.29 -16.76 3.23
N LEU A 47 23.15 -17.55 2.15
CA LEU A 47 21.85 -18.10 1.77
C LEU A 47 21.38 -19.10 2.83
N PRO A 48 20.11 -19.04 3.26
CA PRO A 48 19.59 -20.00 4.21
C PRO A 48 19.51 -21.39 3.56
N GLU A 49 19.76 -22.43 4.35
CA GLU A 49 19.69 -23.83 3.89
C GLU A 49 18.26 -24.24 3.45
N ALA A 50 17.25 -23.55 3.98
CA ALA A 50 15.85 -23.72 3.62
C ALA A 50 15.17 -22.37 3.36
N LEU A 51 14.10 -22.38 2.56
CA LEU A 51 13.31 -21.18 2.29
C LEU A 51 12.66 -20.67 3.60
N PRO A 52 12.86 -19.38 3.98
CA PRO A 52 12.20 -18.83 5.14
C PRO A 52 10.68 -18.82 4.98
N SER A 53 9.96 -18.66 6.10
CA SER A 53 8.49 -18.52 6.07
C SER A 53 8.07 -17.32 5.20
N SER A 54 6.92 -17.45 4.53
CA SER A 54 6.39 -16.38 3.67
C SER A 54 6.24 -15.04 4.43
N SER A 55 5.88 -15.08 5.72
CA SER A 55 5.79 -13.88 6.55
C SER A 55 7.14 -13.22 6.79
N ALA A 56 8.20 -14.00 7.04
CA ALA A 56 9.56 -13.47 7.20
C ALA A 56 10.06 -12.85 5.89
N VAL A 57 9.83 -13.53 4.75
CA VAL A 57 10.17 -13.01 3.42
C VAL A 57 9.42 -11.70 3.13
N GLN A 58 8.11 -11.66 3.39
CA GLN A 58 7.30 -10.45 3.22
C GLN A 58 7.75 -9.30 4.12
N ALA A 59 8.08 -9.57 5.39
CA ALA A 59 8.55 -8.54 6.31
C ALA A 59 9.86 -7.91 5.83
N ARG A 60 10.81 -8.75 5.39
CA ARG A 60 12.08 -8.29 4.80
C ARG A 60 11.85 -7.50 3.52
N PHE A 61 10.96 -7.98 2.64
CA PHE A 61 10.63 -7.28 1.40
C PHE A 61 9.95 -5.94 1.64
N ARG A 62 8.99 -5.85 2.57
CA ARG A 62 8.33 -4.57 2.96
C ARG A 62 9.32 -3.52 3.46
N ARG A 63 10.33 -3.94 4.23
CA ARG A 63 11.43 -3.06 4.65
C ARG A 63 12.31 -2.61 3.48
N ALA A 64 12.68 -3.53 2.59
CA ALA A 64 13.47 -3.18 1.41
C ALA A 64 12.72 -2.25 0.45
N LEU A 65 11.41 -2.45 0.27
CA LEU A 65 10.55 -1.59 -0.53
C LEU A 65 10.42 -0.20 0.10
N ALA A 66 10.23 -0.12 1.42
CA ALA A 66 10.21 1.15 2.16
C ALA A 66 11.49 1.97 1.94
N ASP A 67 12.64 1.32 2.05
CA ASP A 67 13.95 1.95 1.84
C ASP A 67 14.14 2.42 0.38
N VAL A 68 13.58 1.72 -0.62
CA VAL A 68 13.56 2.19 -2.01
C VAL A 68 12.65 3.41 -2.19
N LEU A 69 11.54 3.46 -1.45
CA LEU A 69 10.52 4.50 -1.54
C LEU A 69 10.73 5.66 -0.54
N HIS A 70 11.87 5.67 0.18
CA HIS A 70 12.19 6.66 1.20
C HIS A 70 11.17 6.75 2.35
N ASP A 71 10.56 5.63 2.71
CA ASP A 71 9.60 5.52 3.81
C ASP A 71 10.33 5.11 5.11
N PRO A 72 10.15 5.82 6.24
CA PRO A 72 10.76 5.44 7.52
C PRO A 72 10.24 4.11 8.08
N ASP A 73 9.00 3.76 7.74
CA ASP A 73 8.32 2.55 8.19
C ASP A 73 8.27 1.48 7.10
N PRO A 74 8.14 0.18 7.44
CA PRO A 74 7.90 -0.82 6.41
C PRO A 74 6.62 -0.48 5.65
N VAL A 75 6.63 -0.71 4.34
CA VAL A 75 5.47 -0.44 3.49
C VAL A 75 4.24 -1.16 4.01
N ARG A 76 3.15 -0.40 4.10
CA ARG A 76 1.83 -0.87 4.53
C ARG A 76 0.94 -1.09 3.32
N ASP A 77 -0.02 -1.99 3.46
CA ASP A 77 -0.99 -2.26 2.40
C ASP A 77 -1.92 -1.03 2.26
N ALA A 78 -2.35 -0.77 1.03
CA ALA A 78 -3.33 0.27 0.74
C ALA A 78 -4.73 -0.30 1.00
N ASP A 79 -5.52 0.45 1.77
CA ASP A 79 -6.92 0.11 2.02
C ASP A 79 -7.83 0.51 0.85
N LEU A 80 -7.62 1.72 0.34
CA LEU A 80 -8.45 2.34 -0.68
C LEU A 80 -7.56 3.06 -1.70
N ILE A 81 -7.81 2.80 -2.98
CA ILE A 81 -7.23 3.56 -4.09
C ILE A 81 -8.35 4.23 -4.85
N VAL A 82 -8.32 5.56 -4.87
CA VAL A 82 -9.23 6.39 -5.67
C VAL A 82 -8.51 6.85 -6.94
N ARG A 83 -9.12 6.60 -8.10
CA ARG A 83 -8.63 7.11 -9.38
C ARG A 83 -9.71 7.92 -10.08
N THR A 84 -9.35 9.15 -10.44
CA THR A 84 -10.21 10.12 -11.14
C THR A 84 -10.00 10.04 -12.66
N GLY A 85 -10.88 10.69 -13.42
CA GLY A 85 -10.79 10.85 -14.87
C GLY A 85 -11.40 9.69 -15.66
N GLY A 86 -12.24 8.86 -15.05
CA GLY A 86 -12.99 7.79 -15.72
C GLY A 86 -12.20 6.53 -16.07
N GLU A 87 -10.88 6.56 -15.93
CA GLU A 87 -9.99 5.46 -16.30
C GLU A 87 -9.97 4.33 -15.27
N ARG A 88 -10.14 3.09 -15.72
CA ARG A 88 -10.20 1.89 -14.87
C ARG A 88 -8.94 1.04 -14.95
N ARG A 89 -7.82 1.59 -14.48
CA ARG A 89 -6.52 0.91 -14.40
C ARG A 89 -5.68 1.47 -13.24
N LEU A 90 -4.67 0.75 -12.78
CA LEU A 90 -3.72 1.28 -11.77
C LEU A 90 -2.60 2.11 -12.40
N SER A 91 -2.23 1.84 -13.65
CA SER A 91 -1.12 2.54 -14.34
C SER A 91 0.20 2.49 -13.55
N ASP A 92 0.60 1.29 -13.10
CA ASP A 92 1.86 1.09 -12.35
C ASP A 92 1.92 1.83 -10.99
N PHE A 93 0.75 2.16 -10.42
CA PHE A 93 0.63 2.77 -9.10
C PHE A 93 0.41 1.71 -8.01
N LEU A 94 1.24 1.76 -6.96
CA LEU A 94 1.13 0.95 -5.74
C LEU A 94 0.86 -0.56 -5.95
N LEU A 95 1.51 -1.21 -6.91
CA LEU A 95 1.16 -2.60 -7.29
C LEU A 95 1.33 -3.64 -6.18
N TRP A 96 2.29 -3.45 -5.27
CA TRP A 96 2.49 -4.37 -4.14
C TRP A 96 1.50 -4.07 -3.03
N GLU A 97 1.35 -2.79 -2.71
CA GLU A 97 0.50 -2.27 -1.64
C GLU A 97 -0.98 -2.45 -1.95
N ALA A 98 -1.36 -2.44 -3.23
CA ALA A 98 -2.74 -2.53 -3.72
C ALA A 98 -3.31 -3.95 -3.73
N ALA A 99 -2.56 -4.98 -3.32
CA ALA A 99 -2.97 -6.37 -3.47
C ALA A 99 -4.36 -6.69 -2.91
N TYR A 100 -4.75 -6.00 -1.82
CA TYR A 100 -6.06 -6.11 -1.18
C TYR A 100 -6.80 -4.77 -1.10
N ALA A 101 -6.35 -3.75 -1.83
CA ALA A 101 -6.98 -2.45 -1.83
C ALA A 101 -8.34 -2.51 -2.52
N GLU A 102 -9.32 -1.82 -1.96
CA GLU A 102 -10.54 -1.50 -2.68
C GLU A 102 -10.25 -0.40 -3.72
N LEU A 103 -10.79 -0.58 -4.92
CA LEU A 103 -10.57 0.33 -6.04
C LEU A 103 -11.84 1.13 -6.33
N VAL A 104 -11.75 2.45 -6.22
CA VAL A 104 -12.82 3.38 -6.56
C VAL A 104 -12.41 4.20 -7.78
N PHE A 105 -13.16 4.07 -8.86
CA PHE A 105 -12.94 4.81 -10.11
C PHE A 105 -14.01 5.89 -10.25
N SER A 106 -13.60 7.15 -10.10
CA SER A 106 -14.47 8.31 -10.25
C SER A 106 -14.43 8.82 -11.70
N PRO A 107 -15.59 9.14 -12.31
CA PRO A 107 -15.64 9.79 -13.61
C PRO A 107 -15.20 11.26 -13.57
N LEU A 108 -15.18 11.88 -12.39
CA LEU A 108 -14.79 13.29 -12.23
C LEU A 108 -13.33 13.51 -12.64
N ALA A 109 -13.03 14.63 -13.29
CA ALA A 109 -11.64 15.05 -13.50
C ALA A 109 -11.01 15.45 -12.16
N TRP A 110 -9.68 15.37 -12.05
CA TRP A 110 -8.98 15.70 -10.80
C TRP A 110 -9.30 17.11 -10.25
N PRO A 111 -9.35 18.19 -11.08
CA PRO A 111 -9.72 19.52 -10.59
C PRO A 111 -11.15 19.61 -10.02
N ASP A 112 -12.04 18.71 -10.45
CA ASP A 112 -13.43 18.65 -10.02
C ASP A 112 -13.65 17.67 -8.85
N PHE A 113 -12.61 16.95 -8.42
CA PHE A 113 -12.69 15.99 -7.32
C PHE A 113 -12.58 16.71 -5.96
N THR A 114 -13.74 17.08 -5.40
CA THR A 114 -13.84 17.85 -4.15
C THR A 114 -13.78 16.96 -2.90
N GLY A 115 -13.83 17.59 -1.72
CA GLY A 115 -13.96 16.87 -0.44
C GLY A 115 -15.24 16.03 -0.36
N GLU A 116 -16.35 16.49 -0.93
CA GLU A 116 -17.61 15.73 -1.00
C GLU A 116 -17.45 14.46 -1.84
N ALA A 117 -16.77 14.55 -2.99
CA ALA A 117 -16.45 13.40 -3.82
C ALA A 117 -15.52 12.41 -3.11
N PHE A 118 -14.60 12.90 -2.28
CA PHE A 118 -13.76 12.04 -1.43
C PHE A 118 -14.59 11.31 -0.36
N GLU A 119 -15.52 11.99 0.30
CA GLU A 119 -16.44 11.36 1.24
C GLU A 119 -17.31 10.28 0.58
N ASP A 120 -17.77 10.50 -0.66
CA ASP A 120 -18.46 9.47 -1.43
C ASP A 120 -17.60 8.24 -1.69
N ALA A 121 -16.32 8.43 -2.04
CA ALA A 121 -15.37 7.33 -2.20
C ALA A 121 -15.16 6.56 -0.88
N LEU A 122 -15.15 7.26 0.26
CA LEU A 122 -15.10 6.62 1.58
C LEU A 122 -16.40 5.88 1.89
N ARG A 123 -17.57 6.41 1.55
CA ARG A 123 -18.86 5.71 1.72
C ARG A 123 -18.90 4.43 0.89
N GLU A 124 -18.45 4.47 -0.36
CA GLU A 124 -18.28 3.31 -1.24
C GLU A 124 -17.37 2.25 -0.61
N TYR A 125 -16.23 2.66 -0.06
CA TYR A 125 -15.31 1.78 0.67
C TYR A 125 -15.96 1.09 1.87
N HIS A 126 -16.69 1.82 2.72
CA HIS A 126 -17.33 1.27 3.92
C HIS A 126 -18.54 0.38 3.60
N ARG A 127 -19.22 0.59 2.47
CA ARG A 127 -20.37 -0.22 2.05
C ARG A 127 -19.97 -1.63 1.64
N ARG A 128 -18.72 -1.84 1.18
CA ARG A 128 -18.27 -3.15 0.71
C ARG A 128 -18.07 -4.09 1.89
N GLU A 129 -18.81 -5.18 1.90
CA GLU A 129 -18.61 -6.26 2.86
C GLU A 129 -17.21 -6.83 2.67
N ARG A 130 -16.35 -6.66 3.69
CA ARG A 130 -15.02 -7.25 3.69
C ARG A 130 -15.18 -8.77 3.79
N ARG A 131 -15.10 -9.46 2.65
CA ARG A 131 -15.00 -10.91 2.58
C ARG A 131 -13.58 -11.32 2.95
N PHE A 132 -13.19 -11.10 4.20
CA PHE A 132 -11.98 -11.72 4.73
C PHE A 132 -12.20 -13.23 4.82
N GLY A 133 -11.61 -13.98 3.89
CA GLY A 133 -11.37 -15.42 4.03
C GLY A 133 -12.58 -16.35 4.19
N ARG A 134 -13.82 -15.85 4.23
CA ARG A 134 -15.02 -16.70 4.23
C ARG A 134 -15.22 -17.24 2.83
N VAL A 135 -14.68 -18.45 2.62
CA VAL A 135 -15.28 -19.39 1.68
C VAL A 135 -16.77 -19.46 2.05
N ALA A 136 -17.65 -19.24 1.07
CA ALA A 136 -19.09 -19.36 1.27
C ALA A 136 -19.40 -20.76 1.83
N GLY A 137 -19.72 -20.86 3.12
CA GLY A 137 -20.03 -22.16 3.71
C GLY A 137 -20.03 -22.27 5.23
N GLU A 138 -19.33 -21.43 5.99
CA GLU A 138 -19.25 -21.63 7.45
C GLU A 138 -20.08 -20.60 8.22
N GLN A 139 -21.29 -21.02 8.60
CA GLN A 139 -22.10 -20.32 9.59
C GLN A 139 -21.40 -20.42 10.96
N ALA A 140 -21.07 -19.28 11.55
CA ALA A 140 -20.55 -19.25 12.92
C ALA A 140 -21.61 -19.81 13.89
N PRO A 141 -21.24 -20.70 14.84
CA PRO A 141 -22.21 -21.23 15.79
C PRO A 141 -22.74 -20.12 16.69
N ALA A 142 -24.05 -20.17 16.94
CA ALA A 142 -24.78 -19.24 17.78
C ALA A 142 -24.13 -19.13 19.18
N ALA A 143 -23.89 -17.89 19.61
CA ALA A 143 -23.40 -17.57 20.93
C ALA A 143 -24.35 -18.16 21.99
N ARG A 144 -23.82 -19.03 22.86
CA ARG A 144 -24.53 -19.43 24.08
C ARG A 144 -24.32 -18.36 25.14
N ALA A 145 -25.42 -17.79 25.62
CA ALA A 145 -25.46 -16.95 26.80
C ALA A 145 -25.13 -17.79 28.05
N GLY A 146 -24.34 -17.22 28.95
CA GLY A 146 -23.98 -17.75 30.27
C GLY A 146 -23.21 -16.70 31.03
#